data_AF-F9VVF4-F1
#
_entry.id   AF-F9VVF4-F1
#
_cell.length_a   1.000
_cell.length_b   1.000
_cell.length_c   1.000
_cell.angle_alpha   90.00
_cell.angle_beta   90.00
_cell.angle_gamma   90.00
#
_symmetry.space_group_name_H-M   'P 1'
#
loop_
_entity.id
_entity.type
_entity.pdbx_description
1 polymer ?
#
loop_
_entity_poly.entity_id
_entity_poly.type
_entity_poly.pdbx_seq_one_letter_code
_entity_poly.pdbx_strand_id
1 'polypeptide(L)'
;MSYTTLSQIENGARRVDVDDLMSLAVALNVSPIVLLTDRTKSGSETVTATGLGDVEARDLWDWLRAERFPITKRLAESPVADPDADLGWILGRPNWVNGIADQAQIDEIRNLSHQLQRIVRRFDGDD
;
A
#
# COMPACT_ATOMS: atom_id res chain seq x y z
N MET A 1 -10.77 0.34 26.82
CA MET A 1 -12.14 0.05 26.31
C MET A 1 -13.04 -0.33 27.47
N SER A 2 -14.29 0.14 27.49
CA SER A 2 -15.32 -0.36 28.41
C SER A 2 -15.96 -1.63 27.84
N TYR A 3 -16.40 -2.54 28.71
CA TYR A 3 -17.07 -3.79 28.32
C TYR A 3 -18.31 -3.55 27.42
N THR A 4 -19.07 -2.49 27.71
CA THR A 4 -20.20 -2.06 26.89
C THR A 4 -19.81 -1.66 25.48
N THR A 5 -18.62 -1.09 25.29
CA THR A 5 -18.11 -0.66 23.98
C THR A 5 -17.77 -1.86 23.10
N LEU A 6 -17.13 -2.88 23.67
CA LEU A 6 -16.80 -4.11 22.96
C LEU A 6 -18.08 -4.85 22.52
N SER A 7 -19.05 -4.99 23.42
CA SER A 7 -20.32 -5.67 23.09
C SER A 7 -21.10 -4.95 21.99
N GLN A 8 -21.04 -3.62 21.91
CA GLN A 8 -21.65 -2.87 20.80
C GLN A 8 -20.93 -3.10 19.47
N ILE A 9 -19.60 -3.25 19.48
CA ILE A 9 -18.81 -3.58 18.30
C ILE A 9 -19.16 -5.00 17.80
N GLU A 10 -19.18 -5.98 18.71
CA GLU A 10 -19.49 -7.39 18.37
C GLU A 10 -20.91 -7.55 17.78
N ASN A 11 -21.88 -6.78 18.28
CA ASN A 11 -23.25 -6.79 17.77
C ASN A 11 -23.44 -5.92 16.51
N GLY A 12 -22.38 -5.32 15.97
CA GLY A 12 -22.46 -4.40 14.83
C GLY A 12 -23.24 -3.10 15.11
N ALA A 13 -23.52 -2.81 16.38
CA ALA A 13 -24.28 -1.64 16.83
C ALA A 13 -23.43 -0.35 16.83
N ARG A 14 -22.10 -0.47 16.72
CA ARG A 14 -21.16 0.64 16.60
C ARG A 14 -20.11 0.31 15.54
N ARG A 15 -19.71 1.33 14.74
CA ARG A 15 -18.57 1.24 13.83
C ARG A 15 -17.25 1.21 14.62
N VAL A 16 -16.33 0.35 14.21
CA VAL A 16 -14.95 0.28 14.72
C VAL A 16 -14.14 1.42 14.11
N ASP A 17 -13.47 2.22 14.94
CA ASP A 17 -12.49 3.20 14.49
C ASP A 17 -11.08 2.58 14.45
N VAL A 18 -10.10 3.33 13.92
CA VAL A 18 -8.72 2.84 13.76
C VAL A 18 -8.06 2.57 15.13
N ASP A 19 -8.35 3.40 16.13
CA ASP A 19 -7.82 3.22 17.49
C ASP A 19 -8.38 1.96 18.14
N ASP A 20 -9.65 1.66 17.93
CA ASP A 20 -10.31 0.45 18.37
C ASP A 20 -9.72 -0.79 17.68
N LEU A 21 -9.52 -0.73 16.36
CA LEU A 21 -8.88 -1.81 15.58
C LEU A 21 -7.47 -2.12 16.11
N MET A 22 -6.65 -1.09 16.32
CA MET A 22 -5.29 -1.25 16.83
C MET A 22 -5.30 -1.76 18.27
N SER A 23 -6.19 -1.24 19.11
CA SER A 23 -6.34 -1.70 20.50
C SER A 23 -6.73 -3.18 20.57
N LEU A 24 -7.66 -3.63 19.70
CA LEU A 24 -8.05 -5.04 19.60
C LEU A 24 -6.91 -5.91 19.08
N ALA A 25 -6.19 -5.47 18.05
CA ALA A 25 -5.04 -6.20 17.51
C ALA A 25 -3.96 -6.44 18.58
N VAL A 26 -3.65 -5.41 19.37
CA VAL A 26 -2.70 -5.51 20.49
C VAL A 26 -3.24 -6.44 21.59
N ALA A 27 -4.51 -6.27 21.99
CA ALA A 27 -5.12 -7.08 23.05
C ALA A 27 -5.19 -8.58 22.67
N LEU A 28 -5.41 -8.89 21.39
CA LEU A 28 -5.49 -10.24 20.87
C LEU A 28 -4.12 -10.79 20.39
N ASN A 29 -3.07 -9.97 20.43
CA ASN A 29 -1.74 -10.29 19.93
C ASN A 29 -1.74 -10.80 18.47
N VAL A 30 -2.44 -10.09 17.59
CA VAL A 30 -2.53 -10.38 16.16
C VAL A 30 -2.17 -9.14 15.34
N SER A 31 -1.84 -9.34 14.05
CA SER A 31 -1.71 -8.22 13.11
C SER A 31 -3.09 -7.57 12.87
N PRO A 32 -3.21 -6.22 12.80
CA PRO A 32 -4.46 -5.55 12.49
C PRO A 32 -5.12 -6.01 11.18
N ILE A 33 -4.31 -6.38 10.18
CA ILE A 33 -4.78 -6.87 8.87
C ILE A 33 -5.60 -8.16 9.01
N VAL A 34 -5.29 -9.00 10.01
CA VAL A 34 -6.03 -10.25 10.28
C VAL A 34 -7.46 -9.97 10.75
N LEU A 35 -7.70 -8.83 11.41
CA LEU A 35 -9.04 -8.43 11.85
C LEU A 35 -9.88 -7.83 10.71
N LEU A 36 -9.24 -7.48 9.58
CA LEU A 36 -9.89 -6.92 8.40
C LEU A 36 -10.15 -7.97 7.30
N THR A 37 -9.74 -9.21 7.53
CA THR A 37 -9.81 -10.28 6.53
C THR A 37 -10.72 -11.40 7.02
N ASP A 38 -11.58 -11.89 6.12
CA ASP A 38 -12.43 -13.04 6.43
C ASP A 38 -11.58 -14.30 6.67
N ARG A 39 -12.07 -15.17 7.54
CA ARG A 39 -11.46 -16.48 7.81
C ARG A 39 -11.75 -17.45 6.65
N THR A 40 -11.09 -17.21 5.53
CA THR A 40 -11.13 -18.06 4.33
C THR A 40 -10.18 -19.25 4.47
N LYS A 41 -10.48 -20.37 3.80
CA LYS A 41 -9.60 -21.56 3.76
C LYS A 41 -8.64 -21.52 2.57
N SER A 42 -8.99 -20.76 1.53
CA SER A 42 -8.24 -20.57 0.30
C SER A 42 -8.24 -19.10 -0.13
N GLY A 43 -7.14 -18.65 -0.73
CA GLY A 43 -7.02 -17.31 -1.29
C GLY A 43 -7.90 -17.05 -2.52
N SER A 44 -8.45 -18.09 -3.14
CA SER A 44 -9.39 -17.97 -4.27
C SER A 44 -10.85 -17.83 -3.84
N GLU A 45 -11.13 -17.85 -2.53
CA GLU A 45 -12.49 -17.63 -2.03
C GLU A 45 -12.89 -16.16 -2.24
N THR A 46 -14.12 -15.94 -2.69
CA THR A 46 -14.68 -14.60 -2.81
C THR A 46 -15.04 -14.06 -1.44
N VAL A 47 -14.57 -12.86 -1.13
CA VAL A 47 -14.88 -12.10 0.08
C VAL A 47 -15.46 -10.74 -0.30
N THR A 48 -16.35 -10.20 0.53
CA THR A 48 -16.93 -8.87 0.32
C THR A 48 -16.23 -7.86 1.22
N ALA A 49 -15.51 -6.92 0.61
CA ALA A 49 -14.85 -5.84 1.34
C ALA A 49 -15.65 -4.53 1.19
N THR A 50 -15.94 -3.88 2.33
CA THR A 50 -16.63 -2.59 2.35
C THR A 50 -15.90 -1.57 1.47
N GLY A 51 -16.60 -0.99 0.48
CA GLY A 51 -16.02 -0.01 -0.46
C GLY A 51 -15.31 -0.59 -1.69
N LEU A 52 -14.99 -1.90 -1.69
CA LEU A 52 -14.40 -2.59 -2.83
C LEU A 52 -15.39 -3.55 -3.52
N GLY A 53 -16.39 -4.06 -2.79
CA GLY A 53 -17.29 -5.10 -3.27
C GLY A 53 -16.66 -6.49 -3.16
N ASP A 54 -17.04 -7.39 -4.06
CA ASP A 54 -16.57 -8.77 -4.05
C ASP A 54 -15.20 -8.91 -4.75
N VAL A 55 -14.23 -9.50 -4.04
CA VAL A 55 -12.85 -9.72 -4.51
C VAL A 55 -12.36 -11.10 -4.06
N GLU A 56 -11.29 -11.62 -4.67
CA GLU A 56 -10.62 -12.81 -4.14
C GLU A 56 -9.90 -12.48 -2.82
N ALA A 57 -9.95 -13.39 -1.84
CA ALA A 57 -9.31 -13.21 -0.54
C ALA A 57 -7.80 -12.89 -0.66
N ARG A 58 -7.12 -13.51 -1.63
CA ARG A 58 -5.70 -13.24 -1.92
C ARG A 58 -5.48 -11.81 -2.40
N ASP A 59 -6.33 -11.32 -3.30
CA ASP A 59 -6.21 -9.95 -3.80
C ASP A 59 -6.41 -8.93 -2.69
N LEU A 60 -7.40 -9.15 -1.81
CA LEU A 60 -7.61 -8.32 -0.62
C LEU A 60 -6.38 -8.34 0.30
N TRP A 61 -5.82 -9.52 0.56
CA TRP A 61 -4.65 -9.71 1.42
C TRP A 61 -3.41 -8.99 0.86
N ASP A 62 -3.13 -9.15 -0.43
CA ASP A 62 -1.96 -8.54 -1.07
C ASP A 62 -2.09 -7.01 -1.16
N TRP A 63 -3.31 -6.51 -1.34
CA TRP A 63 -3.57 -5.07 -1.29
C TRP A 63 -3.38 -4.48 0.11
N LEU A 64 -3.91 -5.14 1.15
CA LEU A 64 -3.74 -4.69 2.55
C LEU A 64 -2.26 -4.66 2.98
N ARG A 65 -1.40 -5.49 2.36
CA ARG A 65 0.05 -5.49 2.59
C ARG A 65 0.84 -4.53 1.70
N ALA A 66 0.15 -3.74 0.87
CA ALA A 66 0.77 -2.91 -0.16
C ALA A 66 1.73 -3.71 -1.09
N GLU A 67 1.40 -4.97 -1.37
CA GLU A 67 2.11 -5.82 -2.33
C GLU A 67 1.46 -5.81 -3.72
N ARG A 68 0.17 -5.46 -3.78
CA ARG A 68 -0.59 -5.34 -5.02
C ARG A 68 -1.36 -4.02 -5.05
N PHE A 69 -1.05 -3.19 -6.03
CA PHE A 69 -1.81 -1.97 -6.35
C PHE A 69 -1.94 -1.81 -7.87
N PRO A 70 -3.08 -1.30 -8.35
CA PRO A 70 -4.36 -1.14 -7.64
C PRO A 70 -5.08 -2.50 -7.47
N ILE A 71 -5.92 -2.63 -6.42
CA ILE A 71 -6.69 -3.86 -6.14
C ILE A 71 -7.79 -4.16 -7.16
N THR A 72 -8.34 -3.12 -7.80
CA THR A 72 -9.35 -3.29 -8.86
C THR A 72 -8.94 -2.53 -10.11
N LYS A 73 -9.34 -3.09 -11.27
CA LYS A 73 -9.09 -2.49 -12.59
C LYS A 73 -9.71 -1.08 -12.72
N ARG A 74 -10.82 -0.83 -12.00
CA ARG A 74 -11.47 0.50 -11.91
C ARG A 74 -10.53 1.59 -11.39
N LEU A 75 -9.67 1.24 -10.42
CA LEU A 75 -8.69 2.18 -9.88
C LEU A 75 -7.43 2.29 -10.77
N ALA A 76 -7.16 1.30 -11.62
CA ALA A 76 -6.10 1.34 -12.63
C ALA A 76 -6.39 2.30 -13.79
N GLU A 77 -7.68 2.55 -14.05
CA GLU A 77 -8.16 3.44 -15.11
C GLU A 77 -8.27 4.91 -14.64
N SER A 78 -7.93 5.21 -13.38
CA SER A 78 -7.95 6.58 -12.85
C SER A 78 -6.73 7.37 -13.34
N PRO A 79 -6.90 8.56 -13.95
CA PRO A 79 -5.81 9.33 -14.59
C PRO A 79 -4.97 10.11 -13.57
N VAL A 80 -4.62 9.53 -12.42
CA VAL A 80 -3.65 10.14 -11.49
C VAL A 80 -2.29 9.52 -11.76
N ALA A 81 -1.76 9.80 -12.94
CA ALA A 81 -0.33 9.70 -13.22
C ALA A 81 0.23 11.12 -13.16
N ASP A 82 0.25 11.70 -11.96
CA ASP A 82 1.12 12.84 -11.70
C ASP A 82 2.56 12.26 -11.65
N PRO A 83 3.43 12.62 -12.60
CA PRO A 83 4.80 12.10 -12.65
C PRO A 83 5.66 12.57 -11.47
N ASP A 84 5.24 13.60 -10.74
CA ASP A 84 5.91 14.11 -9.54
C ASP A 84 5.29 13.59 -8.24
N ALA A 85 4.19 12.84 -8.31
CA ALA A 85 3.64 12.18 -7.14
C ALA A 85 4.62 11.09 -6.69
N ASP A 86 5.23 11.29 -5.52
CA ASP A 86 6.12 10.34 -4.87
C ASP A 86 5.47 8.95 -4.90
N LEU A 87 5.92 8.11 -5.83
CA LEU A 87 5.28 6.82 -6.12
C LEU A 87 5.27 5.93 -4.86
N GLY A 88 6.10 6.21 -3.86
CA GLY A 88 6.04 5.59 -2.54
C GLY A 88 4.73 5.85 -1.80
N TRP A 89 4.14 7.05 -1.88
CA TRP A 89 2.85 7.34 -1.24
C TRP A 89 1.67 6.72 -1.99
N ILE A 90 1.68 6.76 -3.34
CA ILE A 90 0.60 6.19 -4.18
C ILE A 90 0.60 4.65 -4.10
N LEU A 91 1.77 4.03 -4.03
CA LEU A 91 1.91 2.58 -3.92
C LEU A 91 1.82 2.08 -2.47
N GLY A 92 1.54 2.98 -1.50
CA GLY A 92 1.39 2.64 -0.09
C GLY A 92 2.67 2.07 0.55
N ARG A 93 3.84 2.27 -0.09
CA ARG A 93 5.13 1.78 0.37
C ARG A 93 6.01 2.97 0.70
N PRO A 94 6.24 3.25 2.00
CA PRO A 94 7.24 4.23 2.39
C PRO A 94 8.55 3.95 1.64
N ASN A 95 9.21 5.00 1.16
CA ASN A 95 10.47 4.93 0.40
C ASN A 95 11.55 4.02 1.05
N TRP A 96 11.60 3.95 2.39
CA TRP A 96 12.51 3.08 3.13
C TRP A 96 12.23 1.57 3.03
N VAL A 97 11.05 1.15 2.53
CA VAL A 97 10.67 -0.27 2.35
C VAL A 97 11.26 -0.86 1.06
N ASN A 98 11.44 -0.06 0.01
CA ASN A 98 11.91 -0.56 -1.28
C ASN A 98 13.44 -0.69 -1.37
N GLY A 99 14.17 -0.35 -0.30
CA GLY A 99 15.64 -0.24 -0.37
C GLY A 99 16.12 0.78 -1.41
N ILE A 100 15.21 1.62 -1.95
CA ILE A 100 15.55 2.68 -2.89
C ILE A 100 16.08 3.84 -2.05
N ALA A 101 17.40 3.77 -1.91
CA ALA A 101 18.34 4.86 -1.79
C ALA A 101 18.23 5.73 -0.53
N ASP A 102 19.14 5.43 0.40
CA ASP A 102 19.90 6.47 1.09
C ASP A 102 20.16 7.65 0.12
N GLN A 103 20.02 8.88 0.60
CA GLN A 103 20.15 10.10 -0.21
C GLN A 103 21.42 10.08 -1.08
N ALA A 104 22.48 9.44 -0.58
CA ALA A 104 23.73 9.18 -1.30
C ALA A 104 23.56 8.42 -2.63
N GLN A 105 22.71 7.39 -2.70
CA GLN A 105 22.44 6.62 -3.92
C GLN A 105 21.61 7.43 -4.94
N ILE A 106 20.67 8.27 -4.48
CA ILE A 106 19.91 9.18 -5.35
C ILE A 106 20.85 10.21 -5.99
N ASP A 107 21.77 10.76 -5.20
CA ASP A 107 22.75 11.74 -5.66
C ASP A 107 23.77 11.10 -6.63
N GLU A 108 24.14 9.84 -6.42
CA GLU A 108 24.99 9.06 -7.34
C GLU A 108 24.32 8.85 -8.70
N ILE A 109 23.06 8.41 -8.73
CA ILE A 109 22.30 8.22 -9.97
C ILE A 109 22.17 9.56 -10.73
N ARG A 110 21.91 10.66 -10.01
CA ARG A 110 21.85 12.00 -10.59
C ARG A 110 23.19 12.39 -11.20
N ASN A 111 24.30 12.19 -10.48
CA ASN A 111 25.63 12.51 -10.99
C ASN A 111 25.97 11.72 -12.27
N LEU A 112 25.66 10.42 -12.30
CA LEU A 112 25.86 9.56 -13.48
C LEU A 112 25.04 10.05 -14.68
N SER A 113 23.78 10.46 -14.47
CA SER A 113 22.95 11.03 -15.53
C SER A 113 23.56 12.31 -16.12
N HIS A 114 24.05 13.21 -15.27
CA HIS A 114 24.73 14.42 -15.72
C HIS A 114 26.03 14.12 -16.48
N GLN A 115 26.78 13.09 -16.09
CA GLN A 115 28.00 12.66 -16.81
C GLN A 115 27.66 12.10 -18.20
N LEU A 116 26.64 11.25 -18.29
CA LEU A 116 26.19 10.70 -19.57
C LEU A 116 25.70 11.80 -20.52
N GLN A 117 24.93 12.77 -20.02
CA GLN A 117 24.48 13.90 -20.84
C GLN A 117 25.65 14.76 -21.35
N ARG A 118 26.71 14.94 -20.57
CA ARG A 118 27.93 15.63 -21.02
C ARG A 118 28.66 14.84 -22.10
N ILE A 119 28.72 13.52 -21.96
CA ILE A 119 29.36 12.63 -22.94
C ILE A 119 28.59 12.67 -24.26
N VAL A 120 27.26 12.50 -24.22
CA VAL A 120 26.41 12.55 -25.41
C VAL A 120 26.54 13.90 -26.13
N ARG A 121 26.46 15.02 -25.41
CA ARG A 121 26.66 16.36 -26.00
C ARG A 121 28.05 16.58 -26.60
N ARG A 122 29.08 15.88 -26.08
CA ARG A 122 30.43 15.95 -26.64
C ARG A 122 30.53 15.15 -27.95
N PHE A 123 29.78 14.06 -28.08
CA PHE A 123 29.70 13.29 -29.33
C PHE A 123 28.81 13.96 -30.38
N ASP A 124 27.75 14.66 -29.98
CA ASP A 124 26.87 15.42 -30.90
C ASP A 124 27.48 16.74 -31.41
N GLY A 125 28.67 17.13 -30.91
CA GLY A 125 29.34 18.40 -31.24
C GLY A 125 30.58 18.28 -32.13
N ASP A 126 30.86 17.10 -32.68
CA ASP A 126 32.07 16.78 -33.47
C ASP A 126 31.79 16.60 -34.99
N ASP A 127 30.69 17.17 -35.52
CA ASP A 127 30.42 17.33 -36.98
C ASP A 127 30.61 18.78 -37.44
#